data_AF-A0A158HPH9-F1
#
_entry.id   AF-A0A158HPH9-F1
#
_cell.length_a   1.000
_cell.length_b   1.000
_cell.length_c   1.000
_cell.angle_alpha   90.00
_cell.angle_beta   90.00
_cell.angle_gamma   90.00
#
_symmetry.space_group_name_H-M   'P 1'
#
loop_
_entity.id
_entity.type
_entity.pdbx_description
1 polymer ?
#
loop_
_entity_poly.entity_id
_entity_poly.type
_entity_poly.pdbx_seq_one_letter_code
_entity_poly.pdbx_strand_id
1 'polypeptide(L)'
;MTTRLRRTALVSALTAALLCSATAAFSADFDGSRRLICATVDAHACDPGQTCLHGLPDDIGVPRFMRIDFADKTIAGPKRTTQIRYLDTSADQIMMQGTELGYAWTVVIDKTDGTLSMTLVNRDDTYAVFGYCTPT
;
A
#
# COMPACT_ATOMS: atom_id res chain seq x y z
N MET A 1 45.45 35.73 -18.81
CA MET A 1 44.45 34.87 -19.47
C MET A 1 44.06 33.62 -18.66
N THR A 2 44.92 33.17 -17.74
CA THR A 2 44.73 31.97 -16.87
C THR A 2 43.75 32.17 -15.69
N THR A 3 43.58 33.40 -15.20
CA THR A 3 42.73 33.71 -14.03
C THR A 3 41.23 33.70 -14.31
N ARG A 4 40.81 34.01 -15.55
CA ARG A 4 39.40 33.96 -15.98
C ARG A 4 38.92 32.51 -16.18
N LEU A 5 39.79 31.64 -16.72
CA LEU A 5 39.50 30.21 -16.91
C LEU A 5 39.27 29.48 -15.57
N ARG A 6 40.04 29.81 -14.52
CA ARG A 6 39.86 29.22 -13.18
C ARG A 6 38.54 29.64 -12.53
N ARG A 7 38.10 30.90 -12.72
CA ARG A 7 36.83 31.40 -12.18
C ARG A 7 35.62 30.77 -12.87
N THR A 8 35.66 30.57 -14.19
CA THR A 8 34.57 29.89 -14.93
C THR A 8 34.48 28.41 -14.59
N ALA A 9 35.61 27.72 -14.39
CA ALA A 9 35.62 26.31 -13.98
C ALA A 9 35.05 26.09 -12.57
N LEU A 10 35.33 26.99 -11.63
CA LEU A 10 34.80 26.94 -10.26
C LEU A 10 33.29 27.21 -10.20
N VAL A 11 32.78 28.12 -11.02
CA VAL A 11 31.34 28.43 -11.08
C VAL A 11 30.54 27.27 -11.68
N SER A 12 31.05 26.63 -12.74
CA SER A 12 30.39 25.47 -13.37
C SER A 12 30.39 24.21 -12.51
N ALA A 13 31.40 24.02 -11.66
CA ALA A 13 31.45 22.90 -10.72
C ALA A 13 30.45 23.04 -9.56
N LEU A 14 30.19 24.28 -9.12
CA LEU A 14 29.23 24.56 -8.04
C LEU A 14 27.77 24.36 -8.49
N THR A 15 27.43 24.71 -9.72
CA THR A 15 26.08 24.50 -10.27
C THR A 15 25.78 23.03 -10.55
N ALA A 16 26.76 22.23 -10.97
CA ALA A 16 26.57 20.79 -11.18
C ALA A 16 26.34 20.02 -9.86
N ALA A 17 26.96 20.44 -8.76
CA ALA A 17 26.79 19.80 -7.45
C ALA A 17 25.40 20.08 -6.82
N LEU A 18 24.80 21.25 -7.08
CA LEU A 18 23.46 21.58 -6.57
C LEU A 18 22.32 20.79 -7.25
N LEU A 19 22.51 20.34 -8.50
CA LEU A 19 21.48 19.60 -9.25
C LEU A 19 21.35 18.13 -8.84
N CYS A 20 22.34 17.55 -8.14
CA CYS A 20 22.29 16.16 -7.66
C CYS A 20 21.65 15.98 -6.27
N SER A 21 21.26 17.06 -5.59
CA SER A 21 20.82 16.99 -4.19
C SER A 21 19.30 16.87 -3.99
N ALA A 22 18.50 16.90 -5.05
CA ALA A 22 17.05 17.13 -4.96
C ALA A 22 16.16 15.92 -5.28
N THR A 23 16.70 14.69 -5.28
CA THR A 23 15.86 13.47 -5.29
C THR A 23 15.80 12.87 -3.89
N ALA A 24 15.32 13.65 -2.91
CA ALA A 24 14.66 13.02 -1.78
C ALA A 24 13.35 12.46 -2.34
N ALA A 25 13.41 11.24 -2.88
CA ALA A 25 12.22 10.46 -3.09
C ALA A 25 11.56 10.35 -1.72
N PHE A 26 10.47 11.09 -1.52
CA PHE A 26 9.57 10.85 -0.41
C PHE A 26 8.98 9.46 -0.67
N SER A 27 9.70 8.42 -0.25
CA SER A 27 9.08 7.14 0.06
C SER A 27 7.94 7.50 1.00
N ALA A 28 6.71 7.29 0.56
CA ALA A 28 5.57 7.53 1.41
C ALA A 28 5.79 6.68 2.67
N ASP A 29 5.62 7.29 3.85
CA ASP A 29 5.92 6.66 5.14
C ASP A 29 4.96 5.48 5.38
N PHE A 30 5.26 4.31 4.82
CA PHE A 30 4.56 3.04 5.05
C PHE A 30 5.24 2.25 6.17
N ASP A 31 5.71 2.92 7.22
CA ASP A 31 6.37 2.28 8.36
C ASP A 31 5.38 1.80 9.44
N GLY A 32 4.08 2.00 9.22
CA GLY A 32 3.02 1.68 10.18
C GLY A 32 2.78 2.77 11.22
N SER A 33 3.47 3.92 11.14
CA SER A 33 3.31 5.02 12.08
C SER A 33 2.11 5.94 11.76
N ARG A 34 1.67 5.95 10.51
CA ARG A 34 0.55 6.79 10.03
C ARG A 34 -0.65 5.95 9.62
N ARG A 35 -1.83 6.54 9.72
CA ARG A 35 -3.04 5.98 9.12
C ARG A 35 -2.88 5.93 7.61
N LEU A 36 -3.51 4.92 7.00
CA LEU A 36 -3.57 4.80 5.55
C LEU A 36 -5.01 4.90 5.08
N ILE A 37 -5.21 5.49 3.90
CA ILE A 37 -6.39 5.26 3.07
C ILE A 37 -5.97 4.40 1.89
N CYS A 38 -6.72 3.34 1.62
CA CYS A 38 -6.45 2.42 0.53
C CYS A 38 -7.63 2.38 -0.43
N ALA A 39 -7.31 2.35 -1.73
CA ALA A 39 -8.25 2.14 -2.81
C ALA A 39 -8.05 0.74 -3.38
N THR A 40 -9.10 -0.07 -3.40
CA THR A 40 -9.08 -1.37 -4.11
C THR A 40 -9.45 -1.12 -5.56
N VAL A 41 -8.71 -1.72 -6.49
CA VAL A 41 -8.85 -1.44 -7.94
C VAL A 41 -9.13 -2.68 -8.77
N ASP A 42 -8.81 -3.86 -8.25
CA ASP A 42 -8.88 -5.12 -8.98
C ASP A 42 -9.30 -6.23 -8.02
N ALA A 43 -10.17 -7.13 -8.47
CA ALA A 43 -10.60 -8.25 -7.65
C ALA A 43 -10.94 -9.52 -8.43
N HIS A 44 -10.69 -10.65 -7.78
CA HIS A 44 -11.05 -11.98 -8.23
C HIS A 44 -11.91 -12.67 -7.18
N ALA A 45 -13.06 -13.22 -7.59
CA ALA A 45 -13.92 -14.08 -6.78
C ALA A 45 -13.86 -15.51 -7.31
N CYS A 46 -13.53 -16.47 -6.44
CA CYS A 46 -13.25 -17.84 -6.80
C CYS A 46 -14.14 -18.81 -6.01
N ASP A 47 -14.99 -19.55 -6.72
CA ASP A 47 -15.78 -20.64 -6.17
C ASP A 47 -15.10 -22.00 -6.44
N PRO A 48 -15.26 -23.00 -5.55
CA PRO A 48 -14.69 -24.34 -5.74
C PRO A 48 -15.08 -24.98 -7.08
N GLY A 49 -14.07 -25.34 -7.87
CA GLY A 49 -14.25 -26.03 -9.16
C GLY A 49 -14.73 -25.13 -10.30
N GLN A 50 -14.83 -23.81 -10.08
CA GLN A 50 -15.19 -22.84 -11.09
C GLN A 50 -13.98 -21.99 -11.51
N THR A 51 -14.10 -21.31 -12.66
CA THR A 51 -13.15 -20.28 -13.05
C THR A 51 -13.37 -19.04 -12.19
N CYS A 52 -12.30 -18.45 -11.66
CA CYS A 52 -12.40 -17.20 -10.91
C CYS A 52 -12.95 -16.07 -11.79
N LEU A 53 -13.94 -15.36 -11.29
CA LEU A 53 -14.49 -14.17 -11.92
C LEU A 53 -13.62 -12.97 -11.62
N HIS A 54 -13.29 -12.21 -12.65
CA HIS A 54 -12.55 -10.96 -12.55
C HIS A 54 -13.52 -9.77 -12.64
N GLY A 55 -13.33 -8.75 -11.81
CA GLY A 55 -14.20 -7.58 -11.82
C GLY A 55 -13.73 -6.46 -10.90
N LEU A 56 -14.55 -5.42 -10.80
CA LEU A 56 -14.30 -4.35 -9.86
C LEU A 56 -14.62 -4.82 -8.42
N PRO A 57 -13.91 -4.32 -7.41
CA PRO A 57 -14.15 -4.69 -6.03
C PRO A 57 -15.60 -4.49 -5.57
N ASP A 58 -16.28 -3.41 -6.00
CA ASP A 58 -17.66 -3.14 -5.60
C ASP A 58 -18.69 -4.10 -6.22
N ASP A 59 -18.41 -4.63 -7.41
CA ASP A 59 -19.27 -5.63 -8.07
C ASP A 59 -19.38 -6.92 -7.24
N ILE A 60 -18.35 -7.23 -6.45
CA ILE A 60 -18.28 -8.43 -5.58
C ILE A 60 -18.36 -8.09 -4.09
N GLY A 61 -18.80 -6.87 -3.75
CA GLY A 61 -19.05 -6.45 -2.37
C GLY A 61 -17.82 -6.03 -1.56
N VAL A 62 -16.64 -5.94 -2.18
CA VAL A 62 -15.42 -5.42 -1.57
C VAL A 62 -15.43 -3.88 -1.60
N PRO A 63 -15.07 -3.18 -0.51
CA PRO A 63 -15.10 -1.72 -0.49
C PRO A 63 -14.06 -1.07 -1.41
N ARG A 64 -14.50 -0.13 -2.27
CA ARG A 64 -13.58 0.70 -3.07
C ARG A 64 -12.56 1.47 -2.25
N PHE A 65 -12.92 1.88 -1.04
CA PHE A 65 -12.01 2.56 -0.11
C PHE A 65 -12.10 1.93 1.29
N MET A 66 -10.95 1.80 1.92
CA MET A 66 -10.81 1.36 3.30
C MET A 66 -9.72 2.18 4.00
N ARG A 67 -9.85 2.35 5.31
CA ARG A 67 -8.88 3.07 6.14
C ARG A 67 -8.22 2.11 7.11
N ILE A 68 -6.92 2.23 7.28
CA ILE A 68 -6.14 1.41 8.19
C ILE A 68 -5.64 2.30 9.31
N ASP A 69 -5.95 1.91 10.55
CA ASP A 69 -5.41 2.51 11.75
C ASP A 69 -4.55 1.47 12.49
N PHE A 70 -3.23 1.65 12.44
CA PHE A 70 -2.28 0.74 13.09
C PHE A 70 -2.26 0.90 14.61
N ALA A 71 -2.57 2.09 15.13
CA ALA A 71 -2.60 2.35 16.57
C ALA A 71 -3.84 1.67 17.19
N ASP A 72 -5.00 1.87 16.57
CA ASP A 72 -6.26 1.25 17.01
C ASP A 72 -6.39 -0.21 16.51
N LYS A 73 -5.47 -0.67 15.67
CA LYS A 73 -5.47 -2.00 15.05
C LYS A 73 -6.77 -2.31 14.33
N THR A 74 -7.23 -1.39 13.48
CA THR A 74 -8.49 -1.55 12.74
C THR A 74 -8.33 -1.31 11.24
N ILE A 75 -9.21 -1.97 10.47
CA ILE A 75 -9.46 -1.66 9.07
C ILE A 75 -10.94 -1.28 8.91
N ALA A 76 -11.21 -0.03 8.54
CA ALA A 76 -12.54 0.53 8.41
C ALA A 76 -12.94 0.70 6.94
N GLY A 77 -13.95 -0.06 6.52
CA GLY A 77 -14.70 0.19 5.29
C GLY A 77 -15.91 1.11 5.52
N PRO A 78 -16.69 1.43 4.48
CA PRO A 78 -17.84 2.32 4.57
C PRO A 78 -19.00 1.75 5.39
N LYS A 79 -19.10 0.41 5.52
CA LYS A 79 -20.19 -0.28 6.22
C LYS A 79 -19.76 -0.96 7.53
N ARG A 80 -18.47 -1.24 7.71
CA ARG A 80 -17.95 -2.10 8.77
C ARG A 80 -16.52 -1.73 9.10
N THR A 81 -16.15 -1.93 10.36
CA THR A 81 -14.75 -1.92 10.80
C THR A 81 -14.38 -3.30 11.32
N THR A 82 -13.24 -3.82 10.88
CA THR A 82 -12.66 -5.09 11.33
C THR A 82 -11.44 -4.86 12.22
N GLN A 83 -11.15 -5.84 13.08
CA GLN A 83 -10.03 -5.82 14.01
C GLN A 83 -8.83 -6.57 13.43
N ILE A 84 -7.66 -5.92 13.43
CA ILE A 84 -6.37 -6.53 13.10
C ILE A 84 -5.94 -7.39 14.30
N ARG A 85 -5.98 -8.71 14.13
CA ARG A 85 -5.65 -9.68 15.18
C ARG A 85 -4.16 -10.01 15.21
N TYR A 86 -3.51 -9.95 14.06
CA TYR A 86 -2.08 -10.14 13.91
C TYR A 86 -1.53 -9.03 13.00
N LEU A 87 -0.42 -8.44 13.43
CA LEU A 87 0.31 -7.42 12.70
C LEU A 87 1.78 -7.81 12.73
N ASP A 88 2.36 -7.95 11.55
CA ASP A 88 3.79 -8.14 11.35
C ASP A 88 4.32 -7.04 10.45
N THR A 89 5.48 -6.49 10.79
CA THR A 89 6.10 -5.40 10.04
C THR A 89 7.54 -5.77 9.79
N SER A 90 7.89 -5.92 8.52
CA SER A 90 9.23 -6.23 8.08
C SER A 90 9.88 -5.01 7.41
N ALA A 91 11.05 -5.23 6.80
CA ALA A 91 11.72 -4.20 5.99
C ALA A 91 10.85 -3.80 4.79
N ASP A 92 10.23 -4.77 4.12
CA ASP A 92 9.64 -4.58 2.80
C ASP A 92 8.11 -4.46 2.83
N GLN A 93 7.45 -4.99 3.87
CA GLN A 93 6.00 -5.03 3.93
C GLN A 93 5.41 -4.85 5.34
N ILE A 94 4.14 -4.47 5.38
CA ILE A 94 3.27 -4.63 6.55
C ILE A 94 2.25 -5.72 6.23
N MET A 95 2.19 -6.75 7.08
CA MET A 95 1.22 -7.83 6.97
C MET A 95 0.24 -7.77 8.14
N MET A 96 -1.06 -7.81 7.82
CA MET A 96 -2.16 -7.76 8.78
C MET A 96 -3.07 -8.96 8.56
N GLN A 97 -3.55 -9.58 9.63
CA GLN A 97 -4.49 -10.69 9.53
C GLN A 97 -5.60 -10.58 10.57
N GLY A 98 -6.74 -11.20 10.26
CA GLY A 98 -7.86 -11.29 11.16
C GLY A 98 -8.97 -12.19 10.63
N THR A 99 -10.11 -12.14 11.30
CA THR A 99 -11.32 -12.85 10.87
C THR A 99 -12.55 -12.00 11.07
N GLU A 100 -13.48 -12.07 10.11
CA GLU A 100 -14.78 -11.39 10.18
C GLU A 100 -15.80 -12.09 9.27
N LEU A 101 -17.06 -12.19 9.72
CA LEU A 101 -18.16 -12.79 8.96
C LEU A 101 -17.91 -14.21 8.44
N GLY A 102 -17.12 -15.00 9.17
CA GLY A 102 -16.76 -16.35 8.76
C GLY A 102 -15.60 -16.41 7.76
N TYR A 103 -15.06 -15.27 7.33
CA TYR A 103 -13.83 -15.18 6.55
C TYR A 103 -12.61 -15.05 7.45
N ALA A 104 -11.54 -15.76 7.12
CA ALA A 104 -10.19 -15.34 7.47
C ALA A 104 -9.67 -14.41 6.38
N TRP A 105 -8.94 -13.38 6.77
CA TRP A 105 -8.40 -12.41 5.83
C TRP A 105 -6.95 -12.09 6.13
N THR A 106 -6.22 -11.74 5.07
CA THR A 106 -4.85 -11.22 5.13
C THR A 106 -4.78 -9.99 4.24
N VAL A 107 -4.16 -8.91 4.72
CA VAL A 107 -3.84 -7.70 3.96
C VAL A 107 -2.34 -7.47 4.06
N VAL A 108 -1.70 -7.27 2.91
CA VAL A 108 -0.28 -6.96 2.79
C VAL A 108 -0.14 -5.63 2.08
N ILE A 109 0.75 -4.79 2.59
CA ILE A 109 1.11 -3.49 2.00
C ILE A 109 2.61 -3.48 1.76
N ASP A 110 3.01 -3.25 0.51
CA ASP A 110 4.40 -2.99 0.14
C ASP A 110 4.83 -1.62 0.68
N LYS A 111 5.95 -1.57 1.41
CA LYS A 111 6.45 -0.33 2.03
C LYS A 111 7.16 0.59 1.05
N THR A 112 7.44 0.12 -0.16
CA THR A 112 8.10 0.88 -1.22
C THR A 112 7.15 1.90 -1.82
N ASP A 113 5.92 1.47 -2.16
CA ASP A 113 4.98 2.26 -2.95
C ASP A 113 3.52 2.19 -2.47
N GLY A 114 3.22 1.40 -1.43
CA GLY A 114 1.88 1.27 -0.89
C GLY A 114 0.99 0.31 -1.66
N THR A 115 1.54 -0.49 -2.58
CA THR A 115 0.78 -1.54 -3.27
C THR A 115 0.14 -2.47 -2.23
N LEU A 116 -1.16 -2.71 -2.39
CA LEU A 116 -1.97 -3.53 -1.51
C LEU A 116 -2.33 -4.85 -2.20
N SER A 117 -2.17 -5.95 -1.46
CA SER A 117 -2.73 -7.25 -1.78
C SER A 117 -3.56 -7.74 -0.60
N MET A 118 -4.76 -8.20 -0.85
CA MET A 118 -5.68 -8.69 0.18
C MET A 118 -6.32 -10.00 -0.27
N THR A 119 -6.44 -10.93 0.67
CA THR A 119 -7.22 -12.16 0.48
C THR A 119 -8.27 -12.32 1.56
N LEU A 120 -9.41 -12.90 1.18
CA LEU A 120 -10.44 -13.35 2.09
C LEU A 120 -10.78 -14.78 1.72
N VAL A 121 -10.80 -15.68 2.69
CA VAL A 121 -11.13 -17.09 2.46
C VAL A 121 -12.12 -17.56 3.51
N ASN A 122 -13.12 -18.32 3.07
CA ASN A 122 -13.96 -19.11 3.95
C ASN A 122 -14.13 -20.53 3.36
N ARG A 123 -15.14 -21.26 3.83
CA ARG A 123 -15.45 -22.61 3.37
C ARG A 123 -15.99 -22.66 1.93
N ASP A 124 -16.71 -21.63 1.52
CA ASP A 124 -17.56 -21.64 0.34
C ASP A 124 -16.90 -20.93 -0.85
N ASP A 125 -16.09 -19.89 -0.62
CA ASP A 125 -15.43 -19.09 -1.65
C ASP A 125 -14.10 -18.45 -1.17
N THR A 126 -13.39 -17.82 -2.12
CA THR A 126 -12.16 -17.05 -1.85
C THR A 126 -12.10 -15.82 -2.73
N TYR A 127 -11.57 -14.74 -2.17
CA TYR A 127 -11.35 -13.47 -2.85
C TYR A 127 -9.86 -13.12 -2.84
N ALA A 128 -9.38 -12.61 -3.97
CA ALA A 128 -8.09 -11.93 -4.07
C ALA A 128 -8.34 -10.50 -4.59
N VAL A 129 -7.81 -9.50 -3.89
CA VAL A 129 -8.08 -8.09 -4.14
C VAL A 129 -6.77 -7.32 -4.17
N PHE A 130 -6.61 -6.43 -5.15
CA PHE A 130 -5.43 -5.58 -5.28
C PHE A 130 -5.82 -4.11 -5.22
N GLY A 131 -4.86 -3.28 -4.83
CA GLY A 131 -5.09 -1.86 -4.60
C GLY A 131 -3.83 -1.09 -4.32
N TYR A 132 -4.02 0.14 -3.86
CA TYR A 132 -2.95 1.05 -3.46
C TYR A 132 -3.36 1.82 -2.23
N CYS A 133 -2.41 2.07 -1.34
CA CYS A 133 -2.59 2.86 -0.13
C CYS A 133 -1.79 4.16 -0.18
N THR A 134 -2.28 5.18 0.51
CA THR A 134 -1.55 6.42 0.77
C THR A 134 -1.64 6.81 2.24
N PRO A 135 -0.57 7.37 2.83
CA PRO A 135 -0.63 7.93 4.18
C PRO A 135 -1.61 9.12 4.28
N THR A 136 -2.30 9.24 5.43
CA THR A 136 -3.25 10.33 5.74
C THR A 136 -2.97 11.01 7.08
#